data_AF-A0A914P6L5-F1
#
_entry.id   AF-A0A914P6L5-F1
#
_cell.length_a   1.000
_cell.length_b   1.000
_cell.length_c   1.000
_cell.angle_alpha   90.00
_cell.angle_beta   90.00
_cell.angle_gamma   90.00
#
_symmetry.space_group_name_H-M   'P 1'
#
loop_
_entity.id
_entity.type
_entity.pdbx_description
1 polymer ?
#
loop_
_entity_poly.entity_id
_entity_poly.type
_entity_poly.pdbx_seq_one_letter_code
_entity_poly.pdbx_strand_id
1 'polypeptide(L)'
;MNKGLEDYLYEGDILLSRQQIDEMTSLRKKRQALTLDYRWDKTKPIYYRFDPNLDSAVPPLFRVGAKFWSDNTCLNLVETKSTSSIRVFDGTGTLMGCFAGSGRFTTDISISASSGCNYFGIITHEIAHALGIMHEQIRYDRDDFITPIPSNMNEFYLKYFLNQKLSYSNSNNFGLPYDWGSNMHYRPVNYENQIIALAKDKLYQSSMGRAMAPSFKDIYLMNVYYNCLCTSGAACQNGGFRHPRNCNICICPSGLGGAVCNERPKAENGAADIGAVLSVSCKAVKDTLKN
;
A
#
# COMPACT_ATOMS: atom_id res chain seq x y z
N MET A 1 -8.19 -10.07 9.14
CA MET A 1 -8.77 -10.43 7.84
C MET A 1 -8.37 -11.88 7.56
N ASN A 2 -9.06 -12.61 6.68
CA ASN A 2 -8.65 -13.94 6.19
C ASN A 2 -8.60 -15.07 7.24
N LYS A 3 -9.54 -15.08 8.19
CA LYS A 3 -9.60 -16.12 9.23
C LYS A 3 -9.81 -17.51 8.58
N GLY A 4 -8.96 -18.48 8.93
CA GLY A 4 -8.95 -19.83 8.35
C GLY A 4 -8.03 -20.01 7.14
N LEU A 5 -7.32 -18.95 6.71
CA LEU A 5 -6.34 -18.98 5.62
C LEU A 5 -4.90 -18.82 6.09
N GLU A 6 -4.68 -18.85 7.41
CA GLU A 6 -3.40 -18.50 8.05
C GLU A 6 -2.26 -19.44 7.65
N ASP A 7 -2.53 -20.63 7.12
CA ASP A 7 -1.50 -21.57 6.65
C ASP A 7 -1.26 -21.51 5.14
N TYR A 8 -2.12 -20.82 4.40
CA TYR A 8 -2.05 -20.73 2.93
C TYR A 8 -1.51 -19.39 2.43
N LEU A 9 -1.63 -18.34 3.25
CA LEU A 9 -1.23 -16.99 2.88
C LEU A 9 0.09 -16.62 3.57
N TYR A 10 1.04 -16.13 2.79
CA TYR A 10 2.24 -15.47 3.28
C TYR A 10 1.86 -14.08 3.81
N GLU A 11 2.49 -13.65 4.91
CA GLU A 11 2.18 -12.42 5.66
C GLU A 11 0.74 -12.26 6.16
N GLY A 12 -0.24 -13.02 5.68
CA GLY A 12 -1.63 -12.98 6.09
C GLY A 12 -2.62 -12.76 4.94
N ASP A 13 -2.15 -12.23 3.80
CA ASP A 13 -2.94 -11.80 2.63
C ASP A 13 -2.16 -11.91 1.29
N ILE A 14 -0.99 -12.56 1.28
CA ILE A 14 -0.21 -12.76 0.04
C ILE A 14 -0.26 -14.24 -0.38
N LEU A 15 -0.81 -14.52 -1.55
CA LEU A 15 -0.79 -15.84 -2.16
C LEU A 15 0.47 -16.03 -3.03
N LEU A 16 1.48 -16.71 -2.49
CA LEU A 16 2.70 -17.00 -3.24
C LEU A 16 2.48 -18.11 -4.27
N SER A 17 3.03 -17.92 -5.47
CA SER A 17 3.16 -19.00 -6.45
C SER A 17 4.15 -20.06 -5.98
N ARG A 18 4.06 -21.28 -6.53
CA ARG A 18 5.02 -22.36 -6.21
C ARG A 18 6.47 -21.94 -6.44
N GLN A 19 6.73 -21.21 -7.53
CA GLN A 19 8.06 -20.70 -7.84
C GLN A 19 8.60 -19.78 -6.74
N GLN A 20 7.76 -18.87 -6.23
CA GLN A 20 8.14 -17.97 -5.14
C GLN A 20 8.39 -18.74 -3.83
N ILE A 21 7.55 -19.74 -3.52
CA ILE A 21 7.74 -20.61 -2.35
C ILE A 21 9.07 -21.37 -2.43
N ASP A 22 9.37 -21.97 -3.58
CA ASP A 22 10.60 -22.73 -3.79
C ASP A 22 11.84 -21.83 -3.59
N GLU A 23 11.81 -20.59 -4.09
CA GLU A 23 12.88 -19.61 -3.86
C GLU A 23 13.07 -19.26 -2.39
N MET A 24 11.97 -18.90 -1.71
CA MET A 24 12.01 -18.50 -0.30
C MET A 24 12.43 -19.65 0.63
N THR A 25 12.12 -20.90 0.27
CA THR A 25 12.48 -22.09 1.05
C THR A 25 13.83 -22.72 0.66
N SER A 26 14.42 -22.32 -0.47
CA SER A 26 15.67 -22.87 -1.02
C SER A 26 16.96 -22.54 -0.23
N LEU A 27 16.88 -22.38 1.09
CA LEU A 27 18.02 -22.27 2.01
C LEU A 27 19.03 -23.46 1.99
N ARG A 28 18.98 -24.36 1.00
CA ARG A 28 20.00 -25.38 0.74
C ARG A 28 20.29 -25.58 -0.76
N LYS A 29 21.43 -25.00 -1.16
CA LYS A 29 22.37 -25.41 -2.24
C LYS A 29 22.06 -25.04 -3.71
N LYS A 30 22.98 -24.20 -4.23
CA LYS A 30 23.55 -24.13 -5.59
C LYS A 30 22.65 -23.59 -6.72
N ARG A 31 22.93 -22.35 -7.13
CA ARG A 31 23.30 -21.94 -8.52
C ARG A 31 23.85 -20.51 -8.51
N GLN A 32 24.73 -20.20 -9.46
CA GLN A 32 25.57 -19.01 -9.54
C GLN A 32 24.79 -17.71 -9.91
N ALA A 33 23.50 -17.81 -10.27
CA ALA A 33 22.58 -16.67 -10.39
C ALA A 33 21.11 -17.12 -10.33
N LEU A 34 20.32 -16.51 -9.44
CA LEU A 34 18.86 -16.40 -9.50
C LEU A 34 18.54 -14.90 -9.49
N THR A 35 17.89 -14.41 -10.55
CA THR A 35 17.65 -12.98 -10.84
C THR A 35 16.19 -12.75 -11.16
N LEU A 36 15.28 -13.22 -10.30
CA LEU A 36 13.87 -13.13 -10.61
C LEU A 36 13.36 -11.73 -10.27
N ASP A 37 13.02 -11.02 -11.33
CA ASP A 37 12.29 -9.78 -11.25
C ASP A 37 10.81 -10.09 -11.03
N TYR A 38 10.27 -9.62 -9.91
CA TYR A 38 8.86 -9.76 -9.53
C TYR A 38 7.99 -8.70 -10.21
N ARG A 39 8.60 -7.72 -10.89
CA ARG A 39 7.89 -6.63 -11.57
C ARG A 39 7.17 -7.11 -12.81
N TRP A 40 6.01 -6.52 -13.05
CA TRP A 40 5.39 -6.53 -14.37
C TRP A 40 6.23 -5.76 -15.39
N ASP A 41 6.10 -6.10 -16.67
CA ASP A 41 6.63 -5.29 -17.76
C ASP A 41 5.85 -3.97 -17.84
N LYS A 42 6.42 -2.90 -17.28
CA LYS A 42 5.79 -1.57 -17.22
C LYS A 42 5.41 -0.97 -18.57
N THR A 43 5.97 -1.49 -19.67
CA THR A 43 5.67 -1.02 -21.03
C THR A 43 4.39 -1.63 -21.60
N LYS A 44 3.82 -2.64 -20.92
CA LYS A 44 2.63 -3.36 -21.35
C LYS A 44 1.47 -3.14 -20.38
N PRO A 45 0.22 -3.28 -20.86
CA PRO A 45 -0.94 -3.32 -19.97
C PRO A 45 -0.87 -4.53 -19.02
N ILE A 46 -1.21 -4.30 -17.76
CA ILE A 46 -1.47 -5.32 -16.75
C ILE A 46 -2.97 -5.56 -16.77
N TYR A 47 -3.36 -6.68 -17.35
CA TYR A 47 -4.77 -7.00 -17.56
C TYR A 47 -5.41 -7.62 -16.32
N TYR A 48 -6.62 -7.21 -16.01
CA TYR A 48 -7.48 -7.84 -15.01
C TYR A 48 -8.89 -8.08 -15.54
N ARG A 49 -9.63 -9.01 -14.93
CA ARG A 49 -11.03 -9.31 -15.24
C ARG A 49 -11.81 -9.60 -13.96
N PHE A 50 -13.12 -9.40 -14.03
CA PHE A 50 -14.02 -9.77 -12.94
C PHE A 50 -14.54 -11.19 -13.12
N ASP A 51 -14.58 -11.94 -12.03
CA ASP A 51 -15.32 -13.19 -11.98
C ASP A 51 -16.81 -12.94 -12.19
N PRO A 52 -17.53 -13.79 -12.96
CA PRO A 52 -18.96 -13.62 -13.18
C PRO A 52 -19.80 -13.62 -11.89
N ASN A 53 -19.33 -14.28 -10.83
CA ASN A 53 -20.03 -14.37 -9.54
C ASN A 53 -19.53 -13.36 -8.50
N LEU A 54 -18.70 -12.39 -8.91
CA LEU A 54 -18.22 -11.34 -8.02
C LEU A 54 -19.38 -10.45 -7.56
N ASP A 55 -19.39 -10.09 -6.28
CA ASP A 55 -20.37 -9.13 -5.75
C ASP A 55 -20.36 -7.83 -6.57
N SER A 56 -21.56 -7.40 -6.98
CA SER A 56 -21.77 -6.24 -7.86
C SER A 56 -21.22 -4.90 -7.31
N ALA A 57 -20.98 -4.81 -6.00
CA ALA A 57 -20.39 -3.64 -5.37
C ALA A 57 -18.87 -3.53 -5.59
N VAL A 58 -18.18 -4.63 -5.91
CA VAL A 58 -16.72 -4.65 -6.05
C VAL A 58 -16.23 -4.03 -7.37
N PRO A 59 -16.75 -4.38 -8.56
CA PRO A 59 -16.21 -3.88 -9.83
C PRO A 59 -16.09 -2.36 -9.94
N PRO A 60 -17.09 -1.53 -9.52
CA PRO A 60 -16.96 -0.08 -9.56
C PRO A 60 -15.78 0.42 -8.72
N LEU A 61 -15.61 -0.08 -7.49
CA LEU A 61 -14.54 0.32 -6.59
C LEU A 61 -13.17 -0.19 -7.06
N PHE A 62 -13.11 -1.40 -7.60
CA PHE A 62 -11.87 -1.94 -8.16
C PHE A 62 -11.38 -1.14 -9.35
N ARG A 63 -12.28 -0.71 -10.25
CA ARG A 63 -11.91 0.20 -11.34
C ARG A 63 -11.33 1.51 -10.81
N VAL A 64 -11.89 2.07 -9.73
CA VAL A 64 -11.34 3.28 -9.09
C VAL A 64 -9.93 3.02 -8.53
N GLY A 65 -9.71 1.89 -7.84
CA GLY A 65 -8.38 1.51 -7.34
C GLY A 65 -7.35 1.26 -8.45
N ALA A 66 -7.74 0.55 -9.51
CA ALA A 66 -6.90 0.29 -10.68
C ALA A 66 -6.56 1.59 -11.42
N LYS A 67 -7.53 2.50 -11.53
CA LYS A 67 -7.33 3.84 -12.11
C LYS A 67 -6.40 4.68 -11.23
N PHE A 68 -6.54 4.64 -9.90
CA PHE A 68 -5.64 5.36 -8.99
C PHE A 68 -4.17 4.99 -9.23
N TRP A 69 -3.85 3.70 -9.26
CA TRP A 69 -2.48 3.24 -9.52
C TRP A 69 -2.05 3.59 -10.95
N SER A 70 -2.95 3.50 -11.92
CA SER A 70 -2.65 3.87 -13.30
C SER A 70 -2.34 5.37 -13.42
N ASP A 71 -3.13 6.25 -12.81
CA ASP A 71 -2.96 7.70 -12.88
C ASP A 71 -1.66 8.14 -12.20
N ASN A 72 -1.33 7.55 -11.05
CA ASN A 72 -0.20 7.99 -10.22
C ASN A 72 1.12 7.26 -10.50
N THR A 73 1.14 6.32 -11.45
CA THR A 73 2.34 5.56 -11.86
C THR A 73 2.49 5.54 -13.38
N CYS A 74 3.55 4.90 -13.89
CA CYS A 74 3.68 4.60 -15.31
C CYS A 74 2.98 3.30 -15.74
N LEU A 75 2.35 2.56 -14.80
CA LEU A 75 1.71 1.28 -15.06
C LEU A 75 0.30 1.47 -15.62
N ASN A 76 -0.14 0.56 -16.49
CA ASN A 76 -1.48 0.61 -17.08
C ASN A 76 -2.28 -0.62 -16.64
N LEU A 77 -3.18 -0.46 -15.66
CA LEU A 77 -4.10 -1.52 -15.28
C LEU A 77 -5.36 -1.44 -16.16
N VAL A 78 -5.64 -2.52 -16.89
CA VAL A 78 -6.68 -2.51 -17.93
C VAL A 78 -7.65 -3.67 -17.73
N GLU A 79 -8.93 -3.35 -17.61
CA GLU A 79 -9.99 -4.36 -17.59
C GLU A 79 -10.09 -5.07 -18.94
N THR A 80 -10.24 -6.39 -18.91
CA THR A 80 -10.41 -7.23 -20.10
C THR A 80 -11.40 -8.37 -19.82
N LYS A 81 -11.79 -9.07 -20.89
CA LYS A 81 -12.52 -10.33 -20.82
C LYS A 81 -11.62 -11.55 -21.02
N SER A 82 -10.34 -11.35 -21.34
CA SER A 82 -9.39 -12.44 -21.59
C SER A 82 -9.13 -13.26 -20.33
N THR A 83 -9.16 -14.59 -20.43
CA THR A 83 -8.88 -15.49 -19.32
C THR A 83 -7.41 -15.48 -18.87
N SER A 84 -6.49 -15.04 -19.73
CA SER A 84 -5.05 -14.86 -19.43
C SER A 84 -4.75 -13.54 -18.71
N SER A 85 -5.62 -13.13 -17.77
CA SER A 85 -5.52 -11.89 -16.99
C SER A 85 -5.72 -12.17 -15.50
N ILE A 86 -5.37 -11.21 -14.64
CA ILE A 86 -5.60 -11.31 -13.20
C ILE A 86 -7.11 -11.42 -12.94
N ARG A 87 -7.55 -12.50 -12.28
CA ARG A 87 -8.95 -12.69 -11.92
C ARG A 87 -9.23 -12.00 -10.58
N VAL A 88 -10.20 -11.09 -10.58
CA VAL A 88 -10.77 -10.51 -9.36
C VAL A 88 -12.03 -11.29 -9.00
N PHE A 89 -12.08 -11.92 -7.82
CA PHE A 89 -13.18 -12.80 -7.44
C PHE A 89 -13.64 -12.60 -5.99
N ASP A 90 -14.85 -13.06 -5.69
CA ASP A 90 -15.37 -13.09 -4.32
C ASP A 90 -14.93 -14.39 -3.65
N GLY A 91 -14.05 -14.27 -2.66
CA GLY A 91 -13.66 -15.37 -1.81
C GLY A 91 -14.86 -15.93 -1.02
N THR A 92 -15.11 -17.23 -1.11
CA THR A 92 -16.21 -17.90 -0.40
C THR A 92 -15.70 -19.04 0.47
N GLY A 93 -16.46 -19.39 1.51
CA GLY A 93 -16.10 -20.48 2.42
C GLY A 93 -14.75 -20.23 3.09
N THR A 94 -13.81 -21.16 2.92
CA THR A 94 -12.45 -21.02 3.46
C THR A 94 -11.65 -19.92 2.77
N LEU A 95 -11.96 -19.55 1.53
CA LEU A 95 -11.28 -18.48 0.78
C LEU A 95 -11.86 -17.09 1.08
N MET A 96 -12.75 -16.95 2.06
CA MET A 96 -13.42 -15.70 2.39
C MET A 96 -12.41 -14.70 3.01
N GLY A 97 -12.13 -13.62 2.29
CA GLY A 97 -11.08 -12.68 2.66
C GLY A 97 -10.62 -11.72 1.56
N CYS A 98 -9.64 -10.89 1.91
CA CYS A 98 -8.93 -9.97 1.03
C CYS A 98 -7.47 -10.46 0.92
N PHE A 99 -7.05 -10.85 -0.27
CA PHE A 99 -5.68 -11.30 -0.51
C PHE A 99 -5.37 -11.24 -2.01
N ALA A 100 -4.09 -11.15 -2.35
CA ALA A 100 -3.63 -11.11 -3.72
C ALA A 100 -2.40 -11.97 -3.93
N GLY A 101 -2.16 -12.37 -5.17
CA GLY A 101 -0.83 -12.81 -5.57
C GLY A 101 0.20 -11.68 -5.45
N SER A 102 1.49 -12.03 -5.57
CA SER A 102 2.58 -11.07 -5.54
C SER A 102 3.24 -10.87 -6.90
N GLY A 103 3.26 -9.62 -7.38
CA GLY A 103 3.96 -9.20 -8.59
C GLY A 103 3.46 -9.88 -9.87
N ARG A 104 4.36 -10.07 -10.86
CA ARG A 104 4.04 -10.67 -12.17
C ARG A 104 3.55 -12.12 -12.15
N PHE A 105 3.60 -12.76 -10.99
CA PHE A 105 3.08 -14.11 -10.77
C PHE A 105 1.63 -14.12 -10.30
N THR A 106 1.05 -12.94 -10.07
CA THR A 106 -0.32 -12.81 -9.64
C THR A 106 -1.28 -13.33 -10.71
N THR A 107 -2.07 -14.32 -10.32
CA THR A 107 -3.18 -14.84 -11.12
C THR A 107 -4.53 -14.37 -10.59
N ASP A 108 -4.62 -14.11 -9.29
CA ASP A 108 -5.89 -13.86 -8.61
C ASP A 108 -5.76 -12.75 -7.55
N ILE A 109 -6.84 -11.99 -7.39
CA ILE A 109 -7.08 -11.06 -6.29
C ILE A 109 -8.46 -11.39 -5.71
N SER A 110 -8.51 -11.77 -4.45
CA SER A 110 -9.76 -11.96 -3.70
C SER A 110 -10.19 -10.65 -3.07
N ILE A 111 -11.42 -10.21 -3.37
CA ILE A 111 -12.06 -9.08 -2.70
C ILE A 111 -13.44 -9.54 -2.24
N SER A 112 -13.53 -10.10 -1.04
CA SER A 112 -14.81 -10.53 -0.50
C SER A 112 -15.60 -9.39 0.14
N ALA A 113 -16.69 -8.98 -0.51
CA ALA A 113 -17.56 -7.92 -0.01
C ALA A 113 -18.20 -8.29 1.34
N SER A 114 -18.58 -9.57 1.50
CA SER A 114 -19.12 -10.11 2.75
C SER A 114 -18.15 -10.01 3.94
N SER A 115 -16.84 -9.93 3.66
CA SER A 115 -15.77 -9.75 4.66
C SER A 115 -15.38 -8.29 4.89
N GLY A 116 -16.06 -7.35 4.23
CA GLY A 116 -15.72 -5.94 4.29
C GLY A 116 -14.44 -5.57 3.54
N CYS A 117 -14.09 -6.29 2.47
CA CYS A 117 -12.93 -5.96 1.63
C CYS A 117 -13.22 -4.87 0.58
N ASN A 118 -14.48 -4.46 0.44
CA ASN A 118 -14.96 -3.52 -0.58
C ASN A 118 -14.76 -2.04 -0.17
N TYR A 119 -13.55 -1.70 0.28
CA TYR A 119 -13.13 -0.32 0.56
C TYR A 119 -11.95 0.07 -0.33
N PHE A 120 -11.87 1.34 -0.70
CA PHE A 120 -10.83 1.85 -1.60
C PHE A 120 -9.40 1.52 -1.11
N GLY A 121 -9.10 1.76 0.17
CA GLY A 121 -7.79 1.47 0.72
C GLY A 121 -7.44 -0.02 0.72
N ILE A 122 -8.39 -0.91 1.03
CA ILE A 122 -8.16 -2.37 0.95
C ILE A 122 -7.94 -2.80 -0.49
N ILE A 123 -8.78 -2.36 -1.43
CA ILE A 123 -8.61 -2.73 -2.84
C ILE A 123 -7.27 -2.26 -3.39
N THR A 124 -6.86 -1.03 -3.07
CA THR A 124 -5.56 -0.51 -3.51
C THR A 124 -4.37 -1.18 -2.82
N HIS A 125 -4.55 -1.71 -1.61
CA HIS A 125 -3.58 -2.56 -0.90
C HIS A 125 -3.38 -3.89 -1.65
N GLU A 126 -4.46 -4.59 -1.97
CA GLU A 126 -4.39 -5.85 -2.72
C GLU A 126 -3.82 -5.65 -4.14
N ILE A 127 -4.15 -4.54 -4.79
CA ILE A 127 -3.52 -4.19 -6.06
C ILE A 127 -2.01 -3.92 -5.87
N ALA A 128 -1.58 -3.30 -4.77
CA ALA A 128 -0.16 -3.07 -4.51
C ALA A 128 0.62 -4.39 -4.34
N HIS A 129 0.04 -5.38 -3.65
CA HIS A 129 0.58 -6.75 -3.61
C HIS A 129 0.68 -7.36 -5.02
N ALA A 130 -0.39 -7.27 -5.80
CA ALA A 130 -0.37 -7.73 -7.19
C ALA A 130 0.70 -7.03 -8.05
N LEU A 131 1.08 -5.80 -7.69
CA LEU A 131 2.17 -5.04 -8.30
C LEU A 131 3.55 -5.31 -7.67
N GLY A 132 3.65 -6.12 -6.63
CA GLY A 132 4.90 -6.61 -6.03
C GLY A 132 5.36 -5.85 -4.78
N ILE A 133 4.49 -5.05 -4.16
CA ILE A 133 4.82 -4.36 -2.90
C ILE A 133 4.44 -5.27 -1.72
N MET A 134 5.37 -5.38 -0.77
CA MET A 134 5.21 -6.14 0.47
C MET A 134 4.80 -5.21 1.61
N HIS A 135 4.53 -5.77 2.79
CA HIS A 135 4.16 -4.92 3.91
C HIS A 135 5.28 -4.02 4.45
N GLU A 136 4.88 -2.91 5.07
CA GLU A 136 5.82 -1.97 5.69
C GLU A 136 6.38 -2.53 7.02
N GLN A 137 5.56 -3.22 7.83
CA GLN A 137 5.97 -3.73 9.14
C GLN A 137 6.94 -4.92 9.11
N ILE A 138 7.29 -5.43 7.94
CA ILE A 138 8.27 -6.51 7.79
C ILE A 138 9.65 -5.99 7.37
N ARG A 139 9.80 -4.68 7.13
CA ARG A 139 11.07 -4.10 6.69
C ARG A 139 12.21 -4.46 7.64
N TYR A 140 13.41 -4.59 7.09
CA TYR A 140 14.61 -4.93 7.86
C TYR A 140 14.94 -3.88 8.94
N ASP A 141 14.55 -2.63 8.73
CA ASP A 141 14.80 -1.48 9.61
C ASP A 141 13.60 -1.15 10.52
N ARG A 142 12.50 -1.91 10.47
CA ARG A 142 11.26 -1.56 11.22
C ARG A 142 11.50 -1.32 12.71
N ASP A 143 12.44 -2.05 13.32
CA ASP A 143 12.64 -2.02 14.77
C ASP A 143 13.28 -0.70 15.21
N ASP A 144 13.74 0.13 14.27
CA ASP A 144 14.14 1.53 14.51
C ASP A 144 12.95 2.48 14.63
N PHE A 145 11.76 2.05 14.18
CA PHE A 145 10.55 2.87 14.07
C PHE A 145 9.38 2.37 14.91
N ILE A 146 9.33 1.07 15.18
CA ILE A 146 8.31 0.42 16.00
C ILE A 146 8.92 -0.50 17.07
N THR A 147 8.17 -0.77 18.13
CA THR A 147 8.51 -1.71 19.18
C THR A 147 7.40 -2.77 19.27
N PRO A 148 7.65 -4.00 18.81
CA PRO A 148 6.72 -5.12 18.94
C PRO A 148 6.44 -5.45 20.42
N ILE A 149 5.23 -5.92 20.73
CA ILE A 149 4.80 -6.39 22.05
C ILE A 149 4.38 -7.87 21.93
N PRO A 150 5.33 -8.82 21.97
CA PRO A 150 5.05 -10.24 21.73
C PRO A 150 4.02 -10.85 22.71
N SER A 151 3.94 -10.34 23.94
CA SER A 151 2.97 -10.81 24.94
C SER A 151 1.50 -10.60 24.55
N ASN A 152 1.23 -9.68 23.61
CA ASN A 152 -0.12 -9.39 23.10
C ASN A 152 -0.36 -10.05 21.73
N MET A 153 0.61 -10.81 21.23
CA MET A 153 0.52 -11.48 19.92
C MET A 153 0.05 -12.91 20.09
N ASN A 154 -0.96 -13.30 19.32
CA ASN A 154 -1.28 -14.71 19.10
C ASN A 154 -0.31 -15.32 18.06
N GLU A 155 -0.47 -16.62 17.77
CA GLU A 155 0.39 -17.34 16.83
C GLU A 155 0.48 -16.67 15.45
N PHE A 156 -0.65 -16.16 14.94
CA PHE A 156 -0.70 -15.42 13.68
C PHE A 156 0.23 -14.20 13.69
N TYR A 157 0.14 -13.33 14.70
CA TYR A 157 0.99 -12.13 14.78
C TYR A 157 2.45 -12.49 15.09
N LEU A 158 2.71 -13.52 15.90
CA LEU A 158 4.08 -14.00 16.11
C LEU A 158 4.71 -14.46 14.79
N LYS A 159 3.97 -15.23 13.98
CA LYS A 159 4.42 -15.72 12.67
C LYS A 159 4.63 -14.56 11.70
N TYR A 160 3.60 -13.74 11.46
CA TYR A 160 3.56 -12.80 10.35
C TYR A 160 4.03 -11.39 10.66
N PHE A 161 3.85 -10.92 11.90
CA PHE A 161 4.34 -9.60 12.31
C PHE A 161 5.77 -9.71 12.84
N LEU A 162 6.02 -10.59 13.81
CA LEU A 162 7.30 -10.63 14.51
C LEU A 162 8.38 -11.39 13.71
N ASN A 163 8.10 -12.62 13.30
CA ASN A 163 9.11 -13.55 12.81
C ASN A 163 9.39 -13.44 11.29
N GLN A 164 8.52 -12.78 10.52
CA GLN A 164 8.72 -12.54 9.09
C GLN A 164 9.42 -11.23 8.76
N LYS A 165 10.15 -10.65 9.73
CA LYS A 165 11.05 -9.53 9.45
C LYS A 165 12.03 -9.91 8.34
N LEU A 166 12.09 -9.11 7.28
CA LEU A 166 13.03 -9.30 6.19
C LEU A 166 14.45 -8.97 6.63
N SER A 167 15.43 -9.69 6.07
CA SER A 167 16.83 -9.31 6.18
C SER A 167 17.15 -8.16 5.22
N TYR A 168 18.24 -7.44 5.49
CA TYR A 168 18.75 -6.40 4.59
C TYR A 168 18.99 -6.91 3.15
N SER A 169 19.40 -8.18 2.99
CA SER A 169 19.62 -8.78 1.67
C SER A 169 18.33 -9.06 0.88
N ASN A 170 17.21 -9.19 1.60
CA ASN A 170 15.92 -9.62 1.03
C ASN A 170 14.91 -8.47 0.97
N SER A 171 15.32 -7.26 1.33
CA SER A 171 14.47 -6.08 1.37
C SER A 171 15.24 -4.88 0.83
N ASN A 172 14.63 -4.15 -0.11
CA ASN A 172 15.18 -2.90 -0.61
C ASN A 172 14.13 -1.81 -0.41
N ASN A 173 14.40 -0.91 0.54
CA ASN A 173 13.53 0.21 0.84
C ASN A 173 13.78 1.39 -0.12
N PHE A 174 14.70 1.25 -1.07
CA PHE A 174 15.11 2.28 -2.04
C PHE A 174 15.53 3.62 -1.40
N GLY A 175 16.06 3.54 -0.17
CA GLY A 175 16.44 4.71 0.63
C GLY A 175 15.26 5.50 1.20
N LEU A 176 14.03 4.97 1.14
CA LEU A 176 12.85 5.63 1.66
C LEU A 176 12.74 5.48 3.19
N PRO A 177 12.38 6.55 3.91
CA PRO A 177 12.12 6.46 5.35
C PRO A 177 10.87 5.62 5.60
N TYR A 178 10.82 4.98 6.76
CA TYR A 178 9.66 4.22 7.22
C TYR A 178 8.38 5.04 7.14
N ASP A 179 7.28 4.40 6.75
CA ASP A 179 5.98 5.05 6.65
C ASP A 179 4.91 4.38 7.52
N TRP A 180 4.76 4.86 8.75
CA TRP A 180 3.65 4.43 9.61
C TRP A 180 2.28 4.63 8.97
N GLY A 181 2.13 5.61 8.08
CA GLY A 181 0.87 5.88 7.38
C GLY A 181 0.68 5.07 6.10
N SER A 182 1.62 4.18 5.75
CA SER A 182 1.53 3.35 4.55
C SER A 182 0.25 2.52 4.57
N ASN A 183 -0.39 2.43 3.41
CA ASN A 183 -1.51 1.53 3.19
C ASN A 183 -1.08 0.06 3.27
N MET A 184 0.23 -0.22 3.22
CA MET A 184 0.85 -1.54 3.40
C MET A 184 1.31 -1.80 4.83
N HIS A 185 0.99 -0.94 5.80
CA HIS A 185 1.34 -1.15 7.20
C HIS A 185 0.22 -1.87 7.95
N TYR A 186 0.54 -2.89 8.73
CA TYR A 186 -0.44 -3.56 9.59
C TYR A 186 -0.97 -2.65 10.71
N ARG A 187 -2.20 -2.93 11.13
CA ARG A 187 -2.76 -2.31 12.33
C ARG A 187 -1.90 -2.67 13.54
N PRO A 188 -1.68 -1.72 14.47
CA PRO A 188 -0.84 -1.96 15.64
C PRO A 188 -1.59 -2.69 16.76
N VAL A 189 -2.70 -3.36 16.45
CA VAL A 189 -3.56 -4.07 17.42
C VAL A 189 -3.93 -5.47 16.92
N ASN A 190 -4.16 -6.39 17.85
CA ASN A 190 -4.71 -7.71 17.56
C ASN A 190 -6.25 -7.70 17.42
N TYR A 191 -6.84 -8.87 17.20
CA TYR A 191 -8.30 -9.05 17.09
C TYR A 191 -9.09 -8.67 18.36
N GLU A 192 -8.43 -8.63 19.52
CA GLU A 192 -9.01 -8.23 20.81
C GLU A 192 -8.73 -6.74 21.14
N ASN A 193 -8.25 -5.97 20.15
CA ASN A 193 -7.85 -4.57 20.29
C ASN A 193 -6.70 -4.32 21.28
N GLN A 194 -5.91 -5.32 21.63
CA GLN A 194 -4.69 -5.11 22.41
C GLN A 194 -3.56 -4.63 21.50
N ILE A 195 -2.75 -3.67 21.97
CA ILE A 195 -1.63 -3.12 21.21
C ILE A 195 -0.55 -4.20 21.03
N ILE A 196 -0.19 -4.51 19.79
CA ILE A 196 0.89 -5.46 19.45
C ILE A 196 2.17 -4.76 18.99
N ALA A 197 2.10 -3.46 18.68
CA ALA A 197 3.26 -2.68 18.30
C ALA A 197 3.07 -1.19 18.68
N LEU A 198 4.12 -0.60 19.25
CA LEU A 198 4.19 0.82 19.54
C LEU A 198 5.05 1.53 18.51
N ALA A 199 4.59 2.65 17.95
CA ALA A 199 5.47 3.56 17.25
C ALA A 199 6.44 4.19 18.25
N LYS A 200 7.73 4.23 17.90
CA LYS A 200 8.75 4.88 18.72
C LYS A 200 8.52 6.38 18.81
N ASP A 201 8.03 6.99 17.72
CA ASP A 201 7.43 8.31 17.76
C ASP A 201 5.91 8.19 17.98
N LYS A 202 5.46 8.64 19.15
CA LYS A 202 4.08 8.52 19.61
C LYS A 202 3.08 9.27 18.72
N LEU A 203 3.52 10.30 17.99
CA LEU A 203 2.66 11.07 17.08
C LEU A 203 2.14 10.20 15.93
N TYR A 204 2.85 9.13 15.59
CA TYR A 204 2.50 8.23 14.49
C TYR A 204 1.72 6.99 14.94
N GLN A 205 1.48 6.78 16.24
CA GLN A 205 0.79 5.56 16.73
C GLN A 205 -0.54 5.32 16.03
N SER A 206 -1.34 6.39 15.88
CA SER A 206 -2.66 6.32 15.27
C SER A 206 -2.64 6.36 13.74
N SER A 207 -1.47 6.49 13.11
CA SER A 207 -1.33 6.46 11.65
C SER A 207 -1.21 5.03 11.10
N MET A 208 -0.69 4.10 11.91
CA MET A 208 -0.48 2.70 11.53
C MET A 208 -1.77 1.95 11.15
N GLY A 209 -1.77 1.39 9.95
CA GLY A 209 -2.77 0.44 9.47
C GLY A 209 -4.19 0.96 9.36
N ARG A 210 -4.38 2.25 9.12
CA ARG A 210 -5.72 2.80 8.85
C ARG A 210 -6.31 2.34 7.51
N ALA A 211 -5.47 1.94 6.56
CA ALA A 211 -5.85 1.47 5.23
C ALA A 211 -6.93 2.34 4.55
N MET A 212 -6.79 3.67 4.62
CA MET A 212 -7.77 4.61 4.03
C MET A 212 -7.53 4.80 2.53
N ALA A 213 -6.26 4.98 2.16
CA ALA A 213 -5.77 5.18 0.81
C ALA A 213 -4.24 5.00 0.80
N PRO A 214 -3.62 4.71 -0.36
CA PRO A 214 -2.17 4.73 -0.50
C PRO A 214 -1.59 6.10 -0.12
N SER A 215 -0.54 6.08 0.68
CA SER A 215 0.17 7.28 1.10
C SER A 215 0.97 7.88 -0.06
N PHE A 216 1.42 9.12 0.11
CA PHE A 216 2.37 9.73 -0.82
C PHE A 216 3.63 8.88 -1.02
N LYS A 217 4.12 8.24 0.05
CA LYS A 217 5.31 7.39 -0.01
C LYS A 217 5.02 6.04 -0.67
N ASP A 218 3.80 5.49 -0.55
CA ASP A 218 3.39 4.29 -1.29
C ASP A 218 3.44 4.54 -2.80
N ILE A 219 2.92 5.70 -3.24
CA ILE A 219 2.97 6.11 -4.66
C ILE A 219 4.42 6.30 -5.11
N TYR A 220 5.24 6.97 -4.31
CA TYR A 220 6.64 7.20 -4.65
C TYR A 220 7.43 5.89 -4.72
N LEU A 221 7.25 4.99 -3.74
CA LEU A 221 7.86 3.66 -3.70
C LEU A 221 7.53 2.88 -4.97
N MET A 222 6.26 2.83 -5.38
CA MET A 222 5.84 2.15 -6.60
C MET A 222 6.56 2.71 -7.85
N ASN A 223 6.67 4.04 -7.95
CA ASN A 223 7.35 4.69 -9.06
C ASN A 223 8.86 4.45 -9.07
N VAL A 224 9.51 4.39 -7.90
CA VAL A 224 10.93 4.02 -7.82
C VAL A 224 11.13 2.56 -8.19
N TYR A 225 10.30 1.66 -7.64
CA TYR A 225 10.36 0.22 -7.88
C TYR A 225 10.29 -0.14 -9.37
N TYR A 226 9.37 0.51 -10.09
CA TYR A 226 9.20 0.35 -11.55
C TYR A 226 10.07 1.30 -12.39
N ASN A 227 10.90 2.13 -11.78
CA ASN A 227 11.72 3.14 -12.46
C ASN A 227 10.88 4.03 -13.40
N CYS A 228 9.76 4.55 -12.88
CA CYS A 228 8.83 5.44 -13.57
C CYS A 228 9.21 6.93 -13.44
N LEU A 229 10.16 7.28 -12.57
CA LEU A 229 10.47 8.67 -12.26
C LEU A 229 11.10 9.41 -13.46
N CYS A 230 10.57 10.60 -13.76
CA CYS A 230 11.12 11.46 -14.80
C CYS A 230 12.47 12.05 -14.40
N THR A 231 13.43 12.01 -15.33
CA THR A 231 14.78 12.59 -15.14
C THR A 231 14.81 14.11 -15.35
N SER A 232 13.90 14.66 -16.16
CA SER A 232 13.76 16.09 -16.44
C SER A 232 12.29 16.54 -16.36
N GLY A 233 12.05 17.85 -16.32
CA GLY A 233 10.70 18.45 -16.22
C GLY A 233 10.60 19.41 -15.04
N ALA A 234 9.42 19.49 -14.43
CA ALA A 234 9.11 20.42 -13.35
C ALA A 234 10.11 20.34 -12.18
N ALA A 235 10.39 21.49 -11.57
CA ALA A 235 11.16 21.58 -10.33
C ALA A 235 10.21 21.46 -9.15
N CYS A 236 9.88 20.22 -8.77
CA CYS A 236 9.00 19.95 -7.64
C CYS A 236 9.61 20.46 -6.32
N GLN A 237 8.79 21.09 -5.49
CA GLN A 237 9.18 21.66 -4.21
C GLN A 237 8.62 20.83 -3.05
N ASN A 238 9.05 21.14 -1.81
CA ASN A 238 8.50 20.60 -0.57
C ASN A 238 8.40 19.06 -0.52
N GLY A 239 9.36 18.37 -1.13
CA GLY A 239 9.40 16.91 -1.16
C GLY A 239 8.50 16.24 -2.21
N GLY A 240 7.82 17.00 -3.07
CA GLY A 240 7.11 16.46 -4.23
C GLY A 240 8.06 15.86 -5.28
N PHE A 241 7.51 14.99 -6.14
CA PHE A 241 8.26 14.39 -7.25
C PHE A 241 7.48 14.50 -8.57
N ARG A 242 8.20 14.41 -9.69
CA ARG A 242 7.61 14.59 -11.02
C ARG A 242 6.61 13.48 -11.31
N HIS A 243 5.47 13.87 -11.86
CA HIS A 243 4.44 12.93 -12.24
C HIS A 243 4.92 12.03 -13.40
N PRO A 244 4.82 10.70 -13.28
CA PRO A 244 5.43 9.74 -14.21
C PRO A 244 4.86 9.79 -15.63
N ARG A 245 3.62 10.28 -15.78
CA ARG A 245 2.95 10.46 -17.08
C ARG A 245 3.02 11.88 -17.65
N ASN A 246 3.40 12.85 -16.83
CA ASN A 246 3.51 14.24 -17.24
C ASN A 246 4.60 14.90 -16.41
N CYS A 247 5.83 14.85 -16.91
CA CYS A 247 7.00 15.30 -16.16
C CYS A 247 6.98 16.81 -15.83
N ASN A 248 6.05 17.59 -16.38
CA ASN A 248 5.89 19.03 -16.13
C ASN A 248 4.94 19.36 -14.97
N ILE A 249 4.38 18.36 -14.30
CA ILE A 249 3.63 18.54 -13.04
C ILE A 249 4.19 17.61 -11.97
N CYS A 250 3.86 17.89 -10.71
CA CYS A 250 4.34 17.15 -9.57
C CYS A 250 3.21 16.41 -8.84
N ILE A 251 3.54 15.24 -8.30
CA ILE A 251 2.76 14.58 -7.24
C ILE A 251 3.27 15.18 -5.92
N CYS A 252 2.34 15.62 -5.08
CA CYS A 252 2.62 16.39 -3.88
C CYS A 252 2.36 15.58 -2.61
N PRO A 253 3.17 15.77 -1.55
CA PRO A 253 2.85 15.23 -0.23
C PRO A 253 1.51 15.75 0.26
N SER A 254 0.85 14.96 1.11
CA SER A 254 -0.44 15.34 1.71
C SER A 254 -0.37 16.71 2.37
N GLY A 255 -1.35 17.57 2.08
CA GLY A 255 -1.39 18.95 2.58
C GLY A 255 -0.71 19.98 1.67
N LEU A 256 -0.16 19.57 0.52
CA LEU A 256 0.42 20.44 -0.51
C LEU A 256 -0.22 20.22 -1.88
N GLY A 257 -0.20 21.24 -2.72
CA GLY A 257 -0.77 21.21 -4.07
C GLY A 257 -0.12 22.20 -5.02
N GLY A 258 -0.79 22.47 -6.13
CA GLY A 258 -0.24 23.25 -7.24
C GLY A 258 0.65 22.40 -8.15
N ALA A 259 1.08 22.99 -9.28
CA ALA A 259 1.85 22.24 -10.29
C ALA A 259 3.23 21.78 -9.78
N VAL A 260 3.79 22.47 -8.78
CA VAL A 260 5.11 22.19 -8.22
C VAL A 260 5.12 22.00 -6.70
N CYS A 261 3.95 21.75 -6.08
CA CYS A 261 3.82 21.49 -4.64
C CYS A 261 4.17 22.66 -3.71
N ASN A 262 4.01 23.89 -4.19
CA ASN A 262 4.24 25.13 -3.44
C ASN A 262 2.94 25.85 -3.02
N GLU A 263 1.79 25.27 -3.34
CA GLU A 263 0.47 25.82 -3.02
C GLU A 263 -0.25 24.93 -2.00
N ARG A 264 -1.40 25.40 -1.53
CA ARG A 264 -2.34 24.54 -0.81
C ARG A 264 -3.07 23.63 -1.80
N PRO A 265 -3.49 22.43 -1.38
CA PRO A 265 -4.36 21.59 -2.18
C PRO A 265 -5.60 22.38 -2.59
N LYS A 266 -6.01 22.25 -3.85
CA LYS A 266 -7.34 22.72 -4.25
C LYS A 266 -8.37 21.88 -3.52
N ALA A 267 -9.43 22.52 -3.03
CA ALA A 267 -10.51 21.78 -2.40
C ALA A 267 -11.14 20.81 -3.40
N GLU A 268 -11.27 19.55 -2.99
CA GLU A 268 -11.94 18.54 -3.80
C GLU A 268 -13.44 18.86 -3.85
N ASN A 269 -13.98 19.03 -5.06
CA ASN A 269 -15.41 19.28 -5.36
C ASN A 269 -16.00 20.67 -5.07
N GLY A 270 -15.24 21.77 -5.21
CA GLY A 270 -15.81 23.12 -5.14
C GLY A 270 -16.43 23.49 -3.79
N ALA A 271 -16.24 22.66 -2.77
CA ALA A 271 -16.46 23.01 -1.37
C ALA A 271 -15.30 23.92 -0.92
N ALA A 272 -15.60 24.92 -0.09
CA ALA A 272 -14.63 25.92 0.34
C ALA A 272 -13.35 25.32 0.94
N ASP A 273 -12.23 26.05 0.76
CA ASP A 273 -10.88 25.77 1.26
C ASP A 273 -10.85 24.94 2.56
N ILE A 274 -10.57 23.64 2.43
CA ILE A 274 -10.10 22.81 3.55
C ILE A 274 -8.66 23.21 3.86
N GLY A 275 -8.53 24.30 4.62
CA GLY A 275 -7.25 24.85 5.03
C GLY A 275 -7.27 26.34 5.40
N ALA A 276 -8.42 26.95 5.69
CA ALA A 276 -8.48 28.34 6.12
C ALA A 276 -7.46 28.62 7.24
N VAL A 277 -6.65 29.68 7.08
CA VAL A 277 -5.85 30.22 8.17
C VAL A 277 -6.84 30.72 9.21
N LEU A 278 -6.81 30.18 10.43
CA LEU A 278 -7.28 30.93 11.59
C LEU A 278 -6.34 32.14 11.69
N SER A 279 -6.75 33.26 11.08
CA SER A 279 -6.09 34.53 11.28
C SER A 279 -6.43 34.97 12.69
N VAL A 280 -5.65 34.50 13.66
CA VAL A 280 -5.68 35.05 15.01
C VAL A 280 -5.12 36.45 14.89
N SER A 281 -6.00 37.44 14.70
CA SER A 281 -5.59 38.82 14.91
C SER A 281 -5.12 38.94 16.36
N CYS A 282 -4.03 39.68 16.62
CA CYS A 282 -3.54 39.94 17.98
C CYS A 282 -4.60 40.51 18.94
N LYS A 283 -5.76 40.95 18.42
CA LYS A 283 -6.91 41.40 19.20
C LYS A 283 -7.58 40.25 19.97
N ALA A 284 -7.71 39.07 19.36
CA ALA A 284 -8.38 37.92 19.96
C ALA A 284 -7.61 37.30 21.14
N VAL A 285 -6.28 37.44 21.19
CA VAL A 285 -5.46 36.94 22.32
C VAL A 285 -5.55 37.85 23.55
N LYS A 286 -5.80 39.16 23.36
CA LYS A 286 -5.93 40.10 24.48
C LYS A 286 -7.25 39.99 25.24
N ASP A 287 -8.32 39.56 24.57
CA ASP A 287 -9.64 39.46 25.18
C ASP A 287 -9.80 38.18 26.04
N THR A 288 -8.96 37.16 25.80
CA THR A 288 -8.96 35.90 26.59
C THR A 288 -8.08 35.96 27.84
N LEU A 289 -7.25 36.99 27.99
CA LEU A 289 -6.35 37.18 29.16
C LEU A 289 -6.88 38.17 30.20
N LYS A 290 -8.18 38.52 30.14
CA LYS A 290 -8.82 39.48 31.05
C LYS A 290 -10.00 38.93 31.86
N ASN A 291 -10.21 37.61 31.91
CA ASN A 291 -11.13 36.98 32.85
C ASN A 291 -10.40 35.99 33.74
#